data_AF-A0A535FSA0-F1
#
_entry.id   AF-A0A535FSA0-F1
#
_cell.length_a   1.000
_cell.length_b   1.000
_cell.length_c   1.000
_cell.angle_alpha   90.00
_cell.angle_beta   90.00
_cell.angle_gamma   90.00
#
_symmetry.space_group_name_H-M   'P 1'
#
loop_
_entity.id
_entity.type
_entity.pdbx_description
1 polymer ?
#
loop_
_entity_poly.entity_id
_entity_poly.type
_entity_poly.pdbx_seq_one_letter_code
_entity_poly.pdbx_strand_id
1 'polypeptide(L)' 'MLLAIDISNTNIKFGLYNSTTMQRHWVVSTVRQRTTDEYAMVLNDLAHHAGHQLTDIDDI' A
#
# COMPACT_ATOMS: atom_id res chain seq x y z
N MET A 1 2.90 10.71 -5.69
CA MET A 1 2.02 9.60 -6.16
C MET A 1 0.78 9.51 -5.28
N LEU A 2 -0.31 8.88 -5.75
CA LEU A 2 -1.53 8.66 -4.96
C LEU A 2 -1.59 7.19 -4.50
N LEU A 3 -1.85 6.97 -3.21
CA LEU A 3 -2.04 5.62 -2.64
C LEU A 3 -3.51 5.35 -2.35
N ALA A 4 -4.16 4.56 -3.21
CA ALA A 4 -5.51 4.07 -2.92
C ALA A 4 -5.46 2.83 -2.01
N ILE A 5 -6.31 2.81 -0.98
CA ILE A 5 -6.42 1.68 -0.03
C ILE A 5 -7.86 1.19 0.03
N ASP A 6 -8.07 -0.10 -0.22
CA ASP A 6 -9.37 -0.78 -0.06
C ASP A 6 -9.24 -1.85 1.02
N ILE A 7 -9.93 -1.67 2.15
CA ILE A 7 -9.85 -2.55 3.32
C ILE A 7 -11.13 -3.38 3.42
N SER A 8 -10.98 -4.70 3.33
CA SER A 8 -12.06 -5.66 3.55
C SER A 8 -11.76 -6.61 4.73
N ASN A 9 -12.73 -7.44 5.11
CA ASN A 9 -12.54 -8.42 6.19
C ASN A 9 -11.46 -9.46 5.88
N THR A 10 -11.23 -9.77 4.60
CA THR A 10 -10.31 -10.84 4.18
C THR A 10 -9.00 -10.28 3.65
N ASN A 11 -9.08 -9.21 2.85
CA ASN A 11 -7.94 -8.64 2.16
C ASN A 11 -7.91 -7.11 2.27
N ILE A 12 -6.71 -6.55 2.33
CA ILE A 12 -6.40 -5.14 2.10
C ILE A 12 -5.74 -5.04 0.74
N LYS A 13 -6.21 -4.12 -0.09
CA LYS A 13 -5.62 -3.82 -1.39
C LYS A 13 -4.94 -2.47 -1.34
N PHE A 14 -3.72 -2.41 -1.84
CA PHE A 14 -2.95 -1.18 -2.04
C PHE A 14 -2.80 -0.93 -3.54
N GLY A 15 -3.18 0.26 -3.98
CA GLY A 15 -3.01 0.70 -5.37
C GLY A 15 -2.16 1.97 -5.40
N LEU A 16 -1.04 1.92 -6.13
CA LEU A 16 -0.17 3.08 -6.29
C LEU A 16 -0.39 3.68 -7.68
N TYR A 17 -0.77 4.95 -7.73
CA TYR A 17 -1.11 5.67 -8.95
C TYR A 17 -0.14 6.82 -9.20
N ASN A 18 0.24 6.97 -10.47
CA ASN A 18 0.86 8.19 -10.98
C ASN A 18 -0.16 8.88 -11.87
N SER A 19 -0.69 10.01 -11.39
CA SER A 19 -1.87 10.68 -11.97
C SER A 19 -3.03 9.68 -12.17
N THR A 20 -3.42 9.39 -13.41
CA THR A 20 -4.53 8.49 -13.75
C THR A 20 -4.08 7.05 -14.04
N THR A 21 -2.77 6.79 -14.01
CA THR A 21 -2.21 5.47 -14.37
C THR A 21 -1.83 4.67 -13.13
N MET A 22 -2.41 3.48 -12.99
CA MET A 22 -2.03 2.53 -11.94
C MET A 22 -0.63 1.97 -12.22
N GLN A 23 0.30 2.24 -11.32
CA GLN A 23 1.68 1.75 -11.41
C GLN A 23 1.81 0.37 -10.77
N ARG A 24 1.23 0.18 -9.58
CA ARG A 24 1.32 -1.07 -8.82
C ARG A 24 0.01 -1.39 -8.11
N HIS A 25 -0.21 -2.68 -7.91
CA HIS A 25 -1.33 -3.22 -7.16
C HIS A 25 -0.86 -4.38 -6.29
N TRP A 26 -1.21 -4.35 -5.01
CA TRP A 26 -0.90 -5.43 -4.07
C TRP A 26 -2.14 -5.81 -3.28
N VAL A 27 -2.21 -7.08 -2.92
CA VAL A 27 -3.24 -7.63 -2.05
C VAL A 27 -2.53 -8.32 -0.89
N VAL A 28 -2.89 -7.92 0.33
CA VAL A 28 -2.41 -8.55 1.56
C VAL A 28 -3.60 -9.03 2.37
N SER A 29 -3.45 -10.10 3.13
CA SER A 29 -4.52 -10.57 4.02
C SER A 29 -4.76 -9.56 5.14
N THR A 30 -6.02 -9.38 5.52
CA THR A 30 -6.41 -8.57 6.68
C THR A 30 -6.09 -9.33 7.96
N VAL A 31 -5.18 -8.80 8.76
CA VAL A 31 -4.77 -9.41 10.04
C VAL A 31 -5.17 -8.47 11.17
N ARG A 32 -6.20 -8.86 11.95
CA ARG A 32 -6.74 -8.01 13.05
C ARG A 32 -5.73 -7.70 14.15
N GLN A 33 -4.74 -8.57 14.33
CA GLN A 33 -3.73 -8.43 15.38
C GLN A 33 -2.54 -7.56 14.96
N ARG A 34 -2.44 -7.19 13.67
CA ARG A 34 -1.37 -6.30 13.21
C ARG A 34 -1.61 -4.89 13.73
N THR A 35 -0.55 -4.32 14.26
CA THR A 35 -0.40 -2.92 14.61
C THR A 35 -0.24 -2.04 13.37
N THR A 36 -0.43 -0.74 13.56
CA THR A 36 -0.20 0.25 12.50
C THR A 36 1.23 0.21 11.98
N ASP A 37 2.22 0.06 12.86
CA ASP A 37 3.64 -0.01 12.46
C ASP A 37 3.95 -1.25 11.62
N GLU A 38 3.35 -2.39 11.93
CA GLU A 38 3.49 -3.60 11.11
C GLU A 38 2.88 -3.42 9.71
N TYR A 39 1.74 -2.74 9.60
CA TYR A 39 1.18 -2.39 8.29
C TYR A 39 2.06 -1.39 7.54
N ALA A 40 2.65 -0.41 8.24
CA ALA A 40 3.60 0.52 7.64
C ALA A 40 4.83 -0.21 7.09
N MET A 41 5.40 -1.17 7.83
CA MET A 41 6.51 -2.00 7.34
C MET A 41 6.14 -2.82 6.11
N VAL A 42 4.94 -3.43 6.10
CA VAL A 42 4.46 -4.19 4.95
C VAL A 42 4.32 -3.29 3.72
N LEU A 43 3.69 -2.12 3.86
CA LEU A 43 3.56 -1.17 2.76
C LEU A 43 4.93 -0.66 2.28
N ASN A 44 5.83 -0.36 3.22
CA ASN A 44 7.20 0.07 2.95
C ASN A 44 7.97 -0.97 2.13
N ASP A 45 7.91 -2.24 2.51
CA ASP A 45 8.59 -3.32 1.81
C ASP A 45 8.02 -3.54 0.41
N LEU A 46 6.69 -3.47 0.26
CA LEU A 46 6.03 -3.55 -1.04
C LEU A 46 6.43 -2.40 -1.96
N ALA A 47 6.46 -1.17 -1.45
CA ALA A 47 6.89 0.02 -2.19
C ALA A 47 8.37 -0.09 -2.59
N HIS A 48 9.26 -0.43 -1.66
CA HIS A 48 10.69 -0.58 -1.93
C HIS A 48 10.96 -1.68 -2.96
N HIS A 49 10.27 -2.81 -2.87
CA HIS A 49 10.39 -3.88 -3.87
C HIS A 49 9.91 -3.43 -5.26
N ALA A 50 9.03 -2.43 -5.33
CA ALA A 50 8.63 -1.80 -6.57
C ALA A 50 9.54 -0.67 -7.06
N GLY A 51 10.61 -0.35 -6.33
CA GLY A 51 11.50 0.77 -6.65
C GLY A 51 10.95 2.14 -6.23
N HIS A 52 10.00 2.16 -5.30
CA HIS A 52 9.42 3.39 -4.74
C HIS A 52 9.74 3.52 -3.25
N GLN A 53 9.80 4.75 -2.76
CA GLN A 53 9.88 5.07 -1.33
C GLN A 53 8.51 5.57 -0.85
N LEU A 54 8.21 5.41 0.45
CA LEU A 54 6.98 5.98 1.02
C LEU A 54 6.92 7.50 0.88
N THR A 55 8.07 8.18 0.84
CA THR A 55 8.19 9.61 0.59
C THR A 55 7.78 10.04 -0.81
N ASP A 56 7.62 9.11 -1.75
CA ASP A 56 7.13 9.39 -3.11
C ASP A 56 5.60 9.46 -3.17
N ILE A 57 4.90 9.12 -2.07
CA ILE A 57 3.45 9.16 -1.93
C ILE A 57 3.06 10.52 -1.35
N ASP A 58 2.33 11.31 -2.13
CA ASP A 58 1.96 12.68 -1.78
C ASP A 58 0.55 12.76 -1.18
N ASP A 59 -0.30 11.76 -1.45
CA ASP A 59 -1.71 11.74 -1.06
C ASP A 59 -2.25 10.29 -0.96
N ILE A 60 -3.39 10.11 -0.25
CA ILE A 60 -4.03 8.81 0.03
C ILE A 60 -5.53 8.83 -0.31
#